data_AF-A0AAW7BVG9-F1
#
_entry.id   AF-A0AAW7BVG9-F1
#
_cell.length_a   1.000
_cell.length_b   1.000
_cell.length_c   1.000
_cell.angle_alpha   90.00
_cell.angle_beta   90.00
_cell.angle_gamma   90.00
#
_symmetry.space_group_name_H-M   'P 1'
#
loop_
_entity.id
_entity.type
_entity.pdbx_description
1 polymer ?
#
loop_
_entity_poly.entity_id
_entity_poly.type
_entity_poly.pdbx_seq_one_letter_code
_entity_poly.pdbx_strand_id
1 'polypeptide(L)'
;MSEAQLPAFPLSRRRLLAVACASAALGGVLLSPAGRTWAALTPQAEKALEGFMTLSQRLTGRSNLDPRIGQRLFQALAQRDTALKQSLAELLERLGDAPDSWNERQQWLARQILGGWYLGQVGDDTSATVVTYEQALMFRAVDDVLVIRSYCPNKPGFWAAQPTERGA
;
A
#
# COMPACT_ATOMS: atom_id res chain seq x y z
N MET A 1 -41.94 28.69 -60.44
CA MET A 1 -41.87 29.06 -59.01
C MET A 1 -40.63 28.40 -58.45
N SER A 2 -39.65 29.19 -58.03
CA SER A 2 -38.26 28.79 -57.77
C SER A 2 -38.13 28.16 -56.37
N GLU A 3 -37.56 26.95 -56.29
CA GLU A 3 -37.24 26.29 -55.01
C GLU A 3 -36.06 26.98 -54.33
N ALA A 4 -36.22 27.31 -53.05
CA ALA A 4 -35.17 27.86 -52.21
C ALA A 4 -34.28 26.72 -51.67
N GLN A 5 -33.02 26.73 -52.09
CA GLN A 5 -32.01 25.78 -51.64
C GLN A 5 -31.49 26.16 -50.24
N LEU A 6 -31.72 25.32 -49.24
CA LEU A 6 -31.18 25.51 -47.88
C LEU A 6 -29.70 25.08 -47.82
N PRO A 7 -28.82 25.84 -47.14
CA PRO A 7 -27.41 25.49 -47.04
C PRO A 7 -27.22 24.26 -46.15
N ALA A 8 -26.69 23.18 -46.73
CA ALA A 8 -26.18 22.05 -45.97
C ALA A 8 -24.84 22.43 -45.35
N PHE A 9 -24.77 22.54 -44.03
CA PHE A 9 -23.50 22.73 -43.31
C PHE A 9 -22.81 21.37 -43.15
N PRO A 10 -21.67 21.09 -43.81
CA PRO A 10 -20.99 19.82 -43.63
C PRO A 10 -20.15 19.88 -42.36
N LEU A 11 -20.74 19.50 -41.22
CA LEU A 11 -19.95 19.18 -40.02
C LEU A 11 -19.14 17.91 -40.31
N SER A 12 -17.91 18.11 -40.76
CA SER A 12 -16.97 17.01 -41.03
C SER A 12 -16.60 16.30 -39.73
N ARG A 13 -16.83 14.98 -39.69
CA ARG A 13 -16.42 14.09 -38.57
C ARG A 13 -14.95 14.29 -38.17
N ARG A 14 -14.06 14.64 -39.11
CA ARG A 14 -12.64 14.91 -38.82
C ARG A 14 -12.43 16.16 -37.96
N ARG A 15 -13.25 17.20 -38.12
CA ARG A 15 -13.16 18.41 -37.29
C ARG A 15 -13.69 18.17 -35.88
N LEU A 16 -14.76 17.38 -35.74
CA LEU A 16 -15.27 16.97 -34.42
C LEU A 16 -14.27 16.09 -33.66
N LEU A 17 -13.62 15.13 -34.34
CA LEU A 17 -12.56 14.32 -33.74
C LEU A 17 -11.32 15.14 -33.37
N ALA A 18 -10.93 16.11 -34.20
CA ALA A 18 -9.80 17.00 -33.88
C ALA A 18 -10.07 17.84 -32.61
N VAL A 19 -11.29 18.34 -32.44
CA VAL A 19 -11.68 19.09 -31.23
C VAL A 19 -11.76 18.17 -30.00
N ALA A 20 -12.28 16.94 -30.15
CA ALA A 20 -12.34 15.96 -29.06
C ALA A 20 -10.94 15.50 -28.59
N CYS A 21 -9.97 15.37 -29.49
CA CYS A 21 -8.59 15.06 -29.12
C CYS A 21 -7.89 16.25 -28.42
N ALA A 22 -8.20 17.48 -28.83
CA ALA A 22 -7.61 18.68 -28.22
C ALA A 22 -8.13 18.92 -26.79
N SER A 23 -9.39 18.60 -26.49
CA SER A 23 -9.94 18.71 -25.13
C SER A 23 -9.43 17.64 -24.17
N ALA A 24 -9.10 16.44 -24.67
CA ALA A 24 -8.50 15.37 -23.86
C ALA A 24 -7.06 15.70 -23.41
N ALA A 25 -6.30 16.44 -24.21
CA ALA A 25 -4.90 16.77 -23.90
C ALA A 25 -4.76 17.82 -22.78
N LEU A 26 -5.75 18.70 -22.58
CA LEU A 26 -5.73 19.72 -21.54
C LEU A 26 -6.53 19.35 -20.28
N GLY A 27 -7.55 18.48 -20.40
CA GLY A 27 -8.35 18.01 -19.26
C GLY A 27 -7.76 16.80 -18.52
N GLY A 28 -6.90 16.00 -19.17
CA GLY A 28 -6.38 14.75 -18.61
C GLY A 28 -5.38 14.91 -17.45
N VAL A 29 -4.72 16.06 -17.33
CA VAL A 29 -3.69 16.27 -16.31
C VAL A 29 -4.29 16.49 -14.91
N LEU A 30 -5.47 17.11 -14.80
CA LEU A 30 -6.06 17.46 -13.50
C LEU A 30 -6.87 16.31 -12.86
N LEU A 31 -7.27 15.30 -13.64
CA LEU A 31 -8.13 14.21 -13.19
C LEU A 31 -7.45 12.84 -13.23
N SER A 32 -6.15 12.77 -13.55
CA SER A 32 -5.40 11.53 -13.53
C SER A 32 -5.17 11.05 -12.07
N PRO A 33 -5.78 9.92 -11.62
CA PRO A 33 -5.49 9.34 -10.31
C PRO A 33 -4.03 8.84 -10.19
N ALA A 34 -3.33 8.74 -11.31
CA ALA A 34 -1.90 8.43 -11.39
C ALA A 34 -0.99 9.55 -10.85
N GLY A 35 -1.53 10.77 -10.70
CA GLY A 35 -0.81 11.96 -10.25
C GLY A 35 -0.99 12.28 -8.77
N ARG A 36 -1.26 11.30 -7.89
CA ARG A 36 -1.08 11.52 -6.45
C ARG A 36 0.41 11.74 -6.18
N THR A 37 0.87 12.97 -6.41
CA THR A 37 2.18 13.42 -5.99
C THR A 37 2.23 13.21 -4.48
N TRP A 38 3.27 12.50 -4.04
CA TRP A 38 3.52 12.31 -2.63
C TRP A 38 3.84 13.70 -2.08
N ALA A 39 2.92 14.27 -1.31
CA ALA A 39 3.22 15.49 -0.58
C ALA A 39 4.46 15.22 0.26
N ALA A 40 5.46 16.11 0.16
CA ALA A 40 6.65 16.03 0.99
C ALA A 40 6.20 16.00 2.45
N LEU A 41 6.72 15.04 3.21
CA LEU A 41 6.44 14.94 4.63
C LEU A 41 7.09 16.12 5.34
N THR A 42 6.50 16.55 6.46
CA THR A 42 7.21 17.48 7.33
C THR A 42 8.42 16.76 7.95
N PRO A 43 9.51 17.45 8.31
CA PRO A 43 10.69 16.81 8.92
C PRO A 43 10.35 15.95 10.15
N GLN A 44 9.37 16.39 10.94
CA GLN A 44 8.89 15.62 12.09
C GLN A 44 8.15 14.33 11.68
N ALA A 45 7.39 14.37 10.58
CA ALA A 45 6.74 13.17 10.04
C ALA A 45 7.75 12.21 9.40
N GLU A 46 8.82 12.72 8.79
CA GLU A 46 9.93 11.91 8.27
C GLU A 46 10.65 11.16 9.40
N LYS A 47 11.02 11.85 10.49
CA LYS A 47 11.64 11.21 11.65
C LYS A 47 10.74 10.13 12.29
N ALA A 48 9.44 10.38 12.38
CA ALA A 48 8.49 9.39 12.90
C ALA A 48 8.37 8.18 11.96
N LEU A 49 8.39 8.39 10.65
CA LEU A 49 8.40 7.32 9.66
C LEU A 49 9.69 6.50 9.73
N GLU A 50 10.84 7.14 9.86
CA GLU A 50 12.13 6.46 10.07
C GLU A 50 12.08 5.57 11.30
N GLY A 51 11.60 6.11 12.42
CA GLY A 51 11.39 5.36 13.65
C GLY A 51 10.44 4.16 13.49
N PHE A 52 9.34 4.34 12.76
CA PHE A 52 8.44 3.25 12.39
C PHE A 52 9.15 2.17 11.57
N MET A 53 10.00 2.56 10.61
CA MET A 53 10.76 1.60 9.79
C MET A 53 11.79 0.85 10.61
N THR A 54 12.50 1.51 11.53
CA THR A 54 13.44 0.85 12.45
C THR A 54 12.73 -0.18 13.34
N LEU A 55 11.60 0.20 13.95
CA LEU A 55 10.79 -0.73 14.75
C LEU A 55 10.29 -1.90 13.90
N SER A 56 9.80 -1.62 12.69
CA SER A 56 9.31 -2.65 11.76
C SER A 56 10.38 -3.68 11.43
N GLN A 57 11.60 -3.25 11.12
CA GLN A 57 12.71 -4.15 10.80
C GLN A 57 13.08 -5.01 12.00
N ARG A 58 13.12 -4.43 13.20
CA ARG A 58 13.44 -5.15 14.44
C ARG A 58 12.37 -6.17 14.80
N LEU A 59 11.10 -5.78 14.79
CA LEU A 59 9.97 -6.64 15.15
C LEU A 59 9.79 -7.80 14.15
N THR A 60 9.99 -7.54 12.85
CA THR A 60 9.82 -8.58 11.81
C THR A 60 11.07 -9.42 11.60
N GLY A 61 12.23 -8.99 12.13
CA GLY A 61 13.53 -9.61 11.84
C GLY A 61 14.00 -9.46 10.39
N ARG A 62 13.41 -8.55 9.62
CA ARG A 62 13.70 -8.36 8.18
C ARG A 62 14.34 -7.00 7.93
N SER A 63 15.51 -6.98 7.31
CA SER A 63 16.22 -5.74 6.96
C SER A 63 15.73 -5.09 5.66
N ASN A 64 15.12 -5.86 4.76
CA ASN A 64 14.76 -5.43 3.40
C ASN A 64 13.26 -5.13 3.22
N LEU A 65 12.65 -4.44 4.18
CA LEU A 65 11.25 -4.00 4.09
C LEU A 65 11.09 -2.90 3.03
N ASP A 66 10.02 -2.99 2.23
CA ASP A 66 9.72 -1.99 1.19
C ASP A 66 9.32 -0.64 1.83
N PRO A 67 10.07 0.45 1.60
CA PRO A 67 9.79 1.74 2.22
C PRO A 67 8.45 2.34 1.78
N ARG A 68 7.93 2.00 0.59
CA ARG A 68 6.64 2.49 0.10
C ARG A 68 5.50 1.86 0.87
N ILE A 69 5.56 0.54 1.12
CA ILE A 69 4.58 -0.15 1.97
C ILE A 69 4.67 0.41 3.39
N GLY A 70 5.89 0.56 3.92
CA GLY A 70 6.12 1.10 5.26
C GLY A 70 5.50 2.48 5.45
N GLN A 71 5.68 3.39 4.49
CA GLN A 71 5.05 4.71 4.51
C GLN A 71 3.52 4.63 4.49
N ARG A 72 2.93 3.71 3.72
CA ARG A 72 1.47 3.53 3.68
C ARG A 72 0.91 2.94 4.97
N LEU A 73 1.59 1.95 5.56
CA LEU A 73 1.24 1.40 6.87
C LEU A 73 1.32 2.46 7.96
N PHE A 74 2.41 3.25 7.99
CA PHE A 74 2.56 4.37 8.91
C PHE A 74 1.44 5.39 8.76
N GLN A 75 1.09 5.78 7.53
CA GLN A 75 -0.01 6.70 7.26
C GLN A 75 -1.36 6.14 7.72
N ALA A 76 -1.65 4.87 7.41
CA ALA A 76 -2.90 4.21 7.82
C ALA A 76 -3.01 4.12 9.36
N LEU A 77 -1.91 3.81 10.04
CA LEU A 77 -1.88 3.78 11.50
C LEU A 77 -2.02 5.17 12.12
N ALA A 78 -1.37 6.18 11.54
CA ALA A 78 -1.47 7.58 12.01
C ALA A 78 -2.89 8.16 11.89
N GLN A 79 -3.69 7.67 10.93
CA GLN A 79 -5.09 8.07 10.79
C GLN A 79 -5.99 7.50 11.91
N ARG A 80 -5.61 6.34 12.47
CA ARG A 80 -6.37 5.66 13.53
C ARG A 80 -5.91 6.05 14.92
N ASP A 81 -4.66 6.53 15.03
CA ASP A 81 -3.99 6.73 16.30
C ASP A 81 -3.24 8.06 16.33
N THR A 82 -3.84 9.05 16.98
CA THR A 82 -3.27 10.39 17.12
C THR A 82 -2.03 10.43 18.02
N ALA A 83 -1.87 9.44 18.90
CA ALA A 83 -0.71 9.31 19.79
C ALA A 83 0.45 8.53 19.16
N LEU A 84 0.30 8.05 17.92
CA LEU A 84 1.28 7.16 17.26
C LEU A 84 2.71 7.68 17.34
N LYS A 85 2.96 8.95 17.02
CA LYS A 85 4.32 9.50 16.98
C LYS A 85 5.02 9.43 18.33
N GLN A 86 4.29 9.73 19.40
CA GLN A 86 4.81 9.66 20.76
C GLN A 86 5.07 8.20 21.16
N SER A 87 4.11 7.31 20.91
CA SER A 87 4.24 5.89 21.24
C SER A 87 5.35 5.19 20.44
N LEU A 88 5.63 5.61 19.19
CA LEU A 88 6.77 5.12 18.42
C LEU A 88 8.10 5.51 19.07
N ALA A 89 8.24 6.77 19.50
CA ALA A 89 9.44 7.25 20.18
C ALA A 89 9.69 6.47 21.48
N GLU A 90 8.65 6.30 22.30
CA GLU A 90 8.73 5.53 23.55
C GLU A 90 9.07 4.05 23.33
N LEU A 91 8.53 3.43 22.28
CA LEU A 91 8.83 2.04 21.96
C LEU A 91 10.24 1.86 21.39
N LEU A 92 10.76 2.83 20.62
CA LEU A 92 12.13 2.82 20.11
C LEU A 92 13.17 2.76 21.23
N GLU A 93 12.95 3.50 22.32
CA GLU A 93 13.82 3.50 23.49
C GLU A 93 13.86 2.14 24.21
N ARG A 94 12.87 1.28 23.96
CA ARG A 94 12.66 -0.03 24.59
C ARG A 94 13.04 -1.22 23.70
N LEU A 95 13.62 -0.96 22.53
CA LEU A 95 13.98 -2.00 21.55
C LEU A 95 14.97 -3.05 22.08
N GLY A 96 15.77 -2.71 23.09
CA GLY A 96 16.70 -3.63 23.75
C GLY A 96 16.06 -4.46 24.86
N ASP A 97 14.86 -4.08 25.31
CA ASP A 97 14.16 -4.75 26.40
C ASP A 97 13.38 -5.96 25.86
N ALA A 98 13.14 -6.96 26.73
CA ALA A 98 12.29 -8.09 26.38
C ALA A 98 10.82 -7.64 26.21
N PRO A 99 10.05 -8.18 25.26
CA PRO A 99 8.66 -7.78 25.05
C PRO A 99 7.76 -7.89 26.29
N ASP A 100 8.07 -8.81 27.20
CA ASP A 100 7.31 -9.02 28.45
C ASP A 100 7.43 -7.85 29.43
N SER A 101 8.48 -7.01 29.32
CA SER A 101 8.61 -5.81 30.14
C SER A 101 7.93 -4.58 29.54
N TRP A 102 7.38 -4.70 28.33
CA TRP A 102 6.64 -3.61 27.69
C TRP A 102 5.26 -3.44 28.31
N ASN A 103 4.82 -2.19 28.44
CA ASN A 103 3.46 -1.89 28.89
C ASN A 103 2.42 -2.25 27.80
N GLU A 104 1.15 -2.24 28.17
CA GLU A 104 0.05 -2.63 27.29
C GLU A 104 0.03 -1.83 25.97
N ARG A 105 0.30 -0.53 26.04
CA ARG A 105 0.32 0.37 24.88
C ARG A 105 1.45 0.03 23.91
N GLN A 106 2.64 -0.25 24.44
CA GLN A 106 3.82 -0.66 23.67
C GLN A 106 3.59 -2.01 22.98
N GLN A 107 3.06 -2.99 23.72
CA GLN A 107 2.73 -4.29 23.15
C GLN A 107 1.62 -4.18 22.09
N TRP A 108 0.60 -3.37 22.35
CA TRP A 108 -0.46 -3.10 21.37
C TRP A 108 0.12 -2.50 20.09
N LEU A 109 1.00 -1.49 20.20
CA LEU A 109 1.60 -0.84 19.03
C LEU A 109 2.49 -1.83 18.26
N ALA A 110 3.30 -2.63 18.96
CA ALA A 110 4.09 -3.68 18.33
C ALA A 110 3.22 -4.68 17.56
N ARG A 111 2.08 -5.10 18.13
CA ARG A 111 1.10 -5.96 17.45
C ARG A 111 0.50 -5.30 16.22
N GLN A 112 0.17 -4.01 16.27
CA GLN A 112 -0.35 -3.28 15.10
C GLN A 112 0.69 -3.17 13.99
N ILE A 113 1.95 -2.90 14.32
CA ILE A 113 3.06 -2.87 13.35
C ILE A 113 3.23 -4.24 12.72
N LEU A 114 3.32 -5.30 13.53
CA LEU A 114 3.44 -6.68 13.04
C LEU A 114 2.25 -7.10 12.17
N GLY A 115 1.02 -6.82 12.61
CA GLY A 115 -0.20 -7.07 11.85
C GLY A 115 -0.20 -6.35 10.50
N GLY A 116 0.20 -5.08 10.48
CA GLY A 116 0.39 -4.30 9.27
C GLY A 116 1.29 -4.99 8.24
N TRP A 117 2.44 -5.48 8.67
CA TRP A 117 3.39 -6.14 7.78
C TRP A 117 2.98 -7.57 7.38
N TYR A 118 2.52 -8.38 8.34
CA TYR A 118 2.20 -9.78 8.09
C TYR A 118 0.88 -9.96 7.36
N LEU A 119 -0.14 -9.19 7.71
CA LEU A 119 -1.47 -9.30 7.11
C LEU A 119 -1.67 -8.31 5.96
N GLY A 120 -0.82 -7.29 5.84
CA GLY A 120 -0.93 -6.27 4.80
C GLY A 120 -2.05 -5.24 5.06
N GLN A 121 -2.58 -5.18 6.29
CA GLN A 121 -3.67 -4.29 6.67
C GLN A 121 -3.48 -3.68 8.06
N VAL A 122 -4.05 -2.50 8.30
CA VAL A 122 -4.08 -1.84 9.61
C VAL A 122 -5.50 -1.85 10.16
N GLY A 123 -5.66 -2.34 11.40
CA GLY A 123 -6.95 -2.63 12.02
C GLY A 123 -7.40 -4.08 11.79
N ASP A 124 -8.25 -4.56 12.68
CA ASP A 124 -8.81 -5.92 12.71
C ASP A 124 -10.35 -5.95 12.59
N ASP A 125 -10.97 -4.78 12.48
CA ASP A 125 -12.41 -4.59 12.31
C ASP A 125 -12.81 -4.43 10.83
N THR A 126 -14.10 -4.21 10.59
CA THR A 126 -14.65 -4.01 9.24
C THR A 126 -14.18 -2.71 8.56
N SER A 127 -13.53 -1.82 9.30
CA SER A 127 -12.92 -0.58 8.80
C SER A 127 -11.41 -0.71 8.62
N ALA A 128 -10.85 -1.92 8.70
CA ALA A 128 -9.44 -2.17 8.46
C ALA A 128 -9.00 -1.63 7.09
N THR A 129 -7.85 -0.97 7.06
CA THR A 129 -7.29 -0.41 5.83
C THR A 129 -6.31 -1.40 5.23
N VAL A 130 -6.68 -2.01 4.10
CA VAL A 130 -5.76 -2.86 3.33
C VAL A 130 -4.74 -1.98 2.62
N VAL A 131 -3.46 -2.22 2.90
CA VAL A 131 -2.33 -1.49 2.32
C VAL A 131 -1.66 -2.28 1.20
N THR A 132 -1.49 -3.59 1.40
CA THR A 132 -0.97 -4.50 0.39
C THR A 132 -1.58 -5.88 0.58
N TYR A 133 -1.65 -6.66 -0.50
CA TYR A 133 -2.07 -8.05 -0.43
C TYR A 133 -0.91 -8.96 -0.82
N GLU A 134 -0.39 -8.80 -2.04
CA GLU A 134 0.70 -9.62 -2.59
C GLU A 134 1.99 -9.57 -1.75
N GLN A 135 2.30 -8.40 -1.18
CA GLN A 135 3.56 -8.17 -0.47
C GLN A 135 3.44 -8.40 1.05
N ALA A 136 2.30 -8.90 1.53
CA ALA A 136 2.11 -9.23 2.95
C ALA A 136 3.08 -10.34 3.38
N LEU A 137 3.77 -10.15 4.51
CA LEU A 137 4.87 -11.03 4.91
C LEU A 137 4.42 -12.45 5.25
N MET A 138 3.15 -12.67 5.61
CA MET A 138 2.65 -14.02 5.87
C MET A 138 2.74 -14.91 4.62
N PHE A 139 2.56 -14.35 3.42
CA PHE A 139 2.67 -15.11 2.18
C PHE A 139 4.13 -15.45 1.87
N ARG A 140 5.07 -14.54 2.15
CA ARG A 140 6.50 -14.78 1.97
C ARG A 140 7.08 -15.80 2.95
N ALA A 141 6.40 -16.09 4.05
CA ALA A 141 6.85 -17.11 5.00
C ALA A 141 6.66 -18.54 4.45
N VAL A 142 5.80 -18.71 3.44
CA VAL A 142 5.34 -20.02 2.93
C VAL A 142 5.36 -20.08 1.40
N ASP A 143 6.10 -19.18 0.74
CA ASP A 143 6.13 -18.98 -0.71
C ASP A 143 6.81 -20.11 -1.51
N ASP A 144 7.46 -21.04 -0.82
CA ASP A 144 8.01 -22.29 -1.36
C ASP A 144 6.95 -23.39 -1.55
N VAL A 145 5.81 -23.29 -0.87
CA VAL A 145 4.77 -24.32 -0.85
C VAL A 145 3.41 -23.77 -1.26
N LEU A 146 3.03 -22.63 -0.69
CA LEU A 146 1.70 -22.04 -0.85
C LEU A 146 1.73 -20.87 -1.83
N VAL A 147 0.67 -20.77 -2.62
CA VAL A 147 0.41 -19.65 -3.51
C VAL A 147 -0.56 -18.67 -2.87
N ILE A 148 -0.38 -17.40 -3.18
CA ILE A 148 -1.33 -16.36 -2.79
C ILE A 148 -2.65 -16.65 -3.49
N ARG A 149 -3.77 -16.65 -2.75
CA ARG A 149 -5.09 -16.85 -3.38
C ARG A 149 -5.32 -15.78 -4.44
N SER A 150 -5.93 -16.18 -5.56
CA SER A 150 -6.07 -15.43 -6.83
C SER A 150 -4.82 -15.29 -7.70
N TYR A 151 -3.66 -15.82 -7.29
CA TYR A 151 -2.45 -15.85 -8.10
C TYR A 151 -2.17 -17.28 -8.58
N CYS A 152 -2.19 -17.49 -9.89
CA CYS A 152 -1.88 -18.79 -10.47
C CYS A 152 -0.37 -19.06 -10.41
N PRO A 153 0.04 -20.26 -9.97
CA PRO A 153 1.43 -20.68 -10.11
C PRO A 153 1.75 -20.97 -11.57
N ASN A 154 3.03 -20.88 -11.93
CA ASN A 154 3.50 -21.13 -13.28
C ASN A 154 3.39 -22.61 -13.73
N LYS A 155 2.95 -23.51 -12.83
CA LYS A 155 2.78 -24.94 -13.12
C LYS A 155 1.55 -25.50 -12.41
N PRO A 156 0.58 -26.11 -13.12
CA PRO A 156 -0.54 -26.81 -12.49
C PRO A 156 -0.08 -28.13 -11.83
N GLY A 157 -0.85 -28.62 -10.86
CA GLY A 157 -0.60 -29.91 -10.20
C GLY A 157 0.52 -29.92 -9.16
N PHE A 158 1.11 -28.77 -8.84
CA PHE A 158 2.18 -28.65 -7.83
C PHE A 158 1.75 -29.16 -6.44
N TRP A 159 0.47 -29.06 -6.12
CA TRP A 159 -0.13 -29.49 -4.84
C TRP A 159 -0.11 -31.00 -4.60
N ALA A 160 0.17 -31.82 -5.62
CA ALA A 160 0.22 -33.28 -5.46
C ALA A 160 1.51 -33.76 -4.79
N ALA A 161 2.58 -32.96 -4.84
CA ALA A 161 3.84 -33.29 -4.19
C ALA A 161 3.78 -32.97 -2.69
N GLN A 162 4.38 -33.85 -1.86
CA GLN A 162 4.54 -33.56 -0.44
C GLN A 162 5.51 -32.37 -0.26
N PRO A 163 5.12 -31.34 0.51
CA PRO A 163 6.03 -30.24 0.83
C PRO A 163 7.28 -30.75 1.57
N THR A 164 8.43 -30.15 1.26
CA THR A 164 9.69 -30.40 1.97
C THR A 164 10.01 -29.20 2.86
N GLU A 165 10.69 -29.44 3.97
CA GLU A 165 11.10 -28.34 4.86
C GLU A 165 12.21 -27.51 4.21
N ARG A 166 12.10 -26.18 4.34
CA ARG A 166 13.06 -25.24 3.76
C ARG A 166 14.40 -25.36 4.49
N GLY A 167 15.40 -25.87 3.79
CA GLY A 167 16.77 -26.02 4.31
C GLY A 167 17.06 -27.35 5.00
N ALA A 168 16.17 -28.33 4.88
CA ALA A 168 16.44 -29.74 5.17
C ALA A 168 17.27 -30.41 4.07
#